data_AF-A0A8B7DGD3-F1
#
_entry.id   AF-A0A8B7DGD3-F1
#
_cell.length_a   1.000
_cell.length_b   1.000
_cell.length_c   1.000
_cell.angle_alpha   90.00
_cell.angle_beta   90.00
_cell.angle_gamma   90.00
#
_symmetry.space_group_name_H-M   'P 1'
#
loop_
_entity.id
_entity.type
_entity.pdbx_description
1 polymer ?
#
loop_
_entity_poly.entity_id
_entity_poly.type
_entity_poly.pdbx_seq_one_letter_code
_entity_poly.pdbx_strand_id
1 'polypeptide(L)'
;MVVHKTYILLLIQCLNYAFIKMFETNDVQDIQQSNLIAVFDTVPNEYEISFELYLTSFLNQWANVIHFTIYGDSIKYGDRSFSLFFSNNLALISSSINGISNYYIWLPSPFSLMEWNKFFISQILLNGIYNYVIKLNGAVIVTLQNTNPQPFEHVRVYTSNPWYSAQPGYIRNIVVTNVIPMSFFAVSSETILYKGNYLTTIKTVPKEYEITFEAYFTSYLTKTWSDVLRLEGESERFFQISVFESFVYACGSVNGIPSYMKKIDVYNLNEWIKFYVRQSFMNGNYNRVVQINDVIVDSLQNTDAKVFQNVDVFASMNNPQPGILRNLVVINACPICDVTTMLSTNSYDGEIYLLVNITANQECYSYLQNVKVYLQPELLLTLKTFVWNNSSLNDSNVQRNGKSFIVNVGKLTRKLYAVFSVIFNYDESVPYKKSNVSIIADLSWNYFCEDSIIKVKNQKVLSALKYPLSTVNKINQIWKYKQSSTSLLSETYQFVCQTMQKRQSTPCYQREISSGVINFLPIQVMEVFGYNANTTLFYGFTTNNNFIEIDAVKRKPFVITKARCLKVPVCERFFTRK
;
A
#
# COMPACT_ATOMS: atom_id res chain seq x y z
N MET A 1 -37.72 26.36 18.23
CA MET A 1 -36.88 26.64 17.04
C MET A 1 -35.38 26.41 17.33
N VAL A 2 -35.02 25.31 18.01
CA VAL A 2 -33.63 25.00 18.44
C VAL A 2 -33.14 23.67 17.85
N VAL A 3 -34.05 22.83 17.33
CA VAL A 3 -33.75 21.47 16.87
C VAL A 3 -33.10 21.44 15.46
N HIS A 4 -33.30 22.45 14.62
CA HIS A 4 -32.74 22.46 13.25
C HIS A 4 -31.26 22.85 13.16
N LYS A 5 -30.72 23.67 14.08
CA LYS A 5 -29.30 24.07 14.05
C LYS A 5 -28.34 22.91 14.40
N THR A 6 -28.77 22.00 15.28
CA THR A 6 -27.94 20.87 15.74
C THR A 6 -27.80 19.78 14.69
N TYR A 7 -28.85 19.49 13.92
CA TYR A 7 -28.82 18.50 12.84
C TYR A 7 -27.95 18.95 11.64
N ILE A 8 -27.96 20.25 11.32
CA ILE A 8 -27.11 20.82 10.26
C ILE A 8 -25.63 20.75 10.67
N LEU A 9 -25.29 21.02 11.94
CA LEU A 9 -23.91 20.86 12.43
C LEU A 9 -23.42 19.39 12.37
N LEU A 10 -24.27 18.42 12.71
CA LEU A 10 -23.96 16.98 12.66
C LEU A 10 -23.78 16.44 11.23
N LEU A 11 -24.57 16.93 10.27
CA LEU A 11 -24.42 16.62 8.84
C LEU A 11 -23.15 17.24 8.23
N ILE A 12 -22.77 18.45 8.65
CA ILE A 12 -21.53 19.11 8.22
C ILE A 12 -20.30 18.44 8.84
N GLN A 13 -20.37 17.93 10.07
CA GLN A 13 -19.30 17.14 10.65
C GLN A 13 -19.07 15.83 9.90
N CYS A 14 -20.13 15.15 9.42
CA CYS A 14 -19.97 13.94 8.59
C CYS A 14 -19.30 14.19 7.23
N LEU A 15 -19.32 15.42 6.70
CA LEU A 15 -18.65 15.79 5.44
C LEU A 15 -17.12 15.97 5.58
N ASN A 16 -16.57 15.95 6.79
CA ASN A 16 -15.14 16.12 7.06
C ASN A 16 -14.39 14.80 7.35
N TYR A 17 -15.09 13.66 7.36
CA TYR A 17 -14.51 12.35 7.62
C TYR A 17 -14.68 11.41 6.42
N ALA A 18 -13.60 10.74 6.04
CA ALA A 18 -13.62 9.56 5.18
C ALA A 18 -13.86 8.32 6.05
N PHE A 19 -14.73 7.41 5.63
CA PHE A 19 -15.02 6.19 6.38
C PHE A 19 -14.41 4.96 5.69
N ILE A 20 -13.12 4.71 5.94
CA ILE A 20 -12.41 3.58 5.35
C ILE A 20 -12.92 2.26 5.90
N LYS A 21 -13.65 1.53 5.07
CA LYS A 21 -14.07 0.17 5.36
C LYS A 21 -12.84 -0.75 5.48
N MET A 22 -12.50 -1.10 6.72
CA MET A 22 -11.40 -1.99 7.08
C MET A 22 -11.76 -3.46 6.86
N PHE A 23 -13.02 -3.81 7.11
CA PHE A 23 -13.56 -5.16 6.96
C PHE A 23 -15.06 -5.09 6.66
N GLU A 24 -15.52 -6.01 5.82
CA GLU A 24 -16.94 -6.25 5.57
C GLU A 24 -17.18 -7.70 5.22
N THR A 25 -18.23 -8.27 5.82
CA THR A 25 -18.83 -9.53 5.39
C THR A 25 -20.34 -9.43 5.55
N ASN A 26 -21.06 -9.83 4.51
CA ASN A 26 -22.52 -9.86 4.49
C ASN A 26 -23.07 -11.27 4.75
N ASP A 27 -22.19 -12.26 4.85
CA ASP A 27 -22.58 -13.65 5.02
C ASP A 27 -23.15 -13.88 6.41
N VAL A 28 -24.15 -14.76 6.49
CA VAL A 28 -24.65 -15.27 7.77
C VAL A 28 -23.66 -16.29 8.30
N GLN A 29 -23.16 -16.06 9.51
CA GLN A 29 -22.19 -16.91 10.17
C GLN A 29 -22.74 -17.42 11.50
N ASP A 30 -22.46 -18.68 11.80
CA ASP A 30 -22.68 -19.25 13.12
C ASP A 30 -21.74 -18.59 14.13
N ILE A 31 -22.25 -18.29 15.33
CA ILE A 31 -21.40 -17.86 16.44
C ILE A 31 -20.70 -19.11 16.99
N GLN A 32 -19.39 -19.24 16.74
CA GLN A 32 -18.60 -20.43 17.06
C GLN A 32 -17.36 -20.07 17.88
N GLN A 33 -17.12 -20.81 18.97
CA GLN A 33 -16.02 -20.52 19.88
C GLN A 33 -14.67 -20.55 19.14
N SER A 34 -13.84 -19.53 19.38
CA SER A 34 -12.52 -19.35 18.75
C SER A 34 -12.54 -19.10 17.22
N ASN A 35 -13.68 -18.70 16.64
CA ASN A 35 -13.74 -18.41 15.21
C ASN A 35 -13.15 -17.02 14.89
N LEU A 36 -11.93 -16.99 14.36
CA LEU A 36 -11.22 -15.78 13.95
C LEU A 36 -11.66 -15.34 12.55
N ILE A 37 -12.26 -14.16 12.44
CA ILE A 37 -12.81 -13.66 11.17
C ILE A 37 -12.00 -12.52 10.54
N ALA A 38 -11.20 -11.79 11.32
CA ALA A 38 -10.35 -10.72 10.82
C ALA A 38 -9.13 -10.47 11.73
N VAL A 39 -8.07 -9.92 11.13
CA VAL A 39 -6.90 -9.39 11.83
C VAL A 39 -6.58 -8.01 11.26
N PHE A 40 -6.50 -7.01 12.12
CA PHE A 40 -6.14 -5.64 11.77
C PHE A 40 -4.74 -5.31 12.26
N ASP A 41 -3.92 -4.74 11.39
CA ASP A 41 -2.62 -4.17 11.79
C ASP A 41 -2.82 -3.10 12.87
N THR A 42 -3.82 -2.24 12.70
CA THR A 42 -4.17 -1.21 13.68
C THR A 42 -5.65 -0.86 13.57
N VAL A 43 -6.35 -0.80 14.71
CA VAL A 43 -7.63 -0.10 14.86
C VAL A 43 -7.33 1.29 15.44
N PRO A 44 -7.59 2.38 14.70
CA PRO A 44 -7.20 3.74 15.12
C PRO A 44 -8.11 4.30 16.22
N ASN A 45 -7.83 5.53 16.66
CA ASN A 45 -8.62 6.19 17.71
C ASN A 45 -10.06 6.50 17.28
N GLU A 46 -10.34 6.60 15.98
CA GLU A 46 -11.67 6.88 15.48
C GLU A 46 -12.12 5.75 14.56
N TYR A 47 -13.26 5.13 14.88
CA TYR A 47 -13.73 3.93 14.21
C TYR A 47 -15.24 3.78 14.34
N GLU A 48 -15.84 3.00 13.45
CA GLU A 48 -17.18 2.46 13.63
C GLU A 48 -17.20 0.95 13.40
N ILE A 49 -18.10 0.29 14.12
CA ILE A 49 -18.35 -1.15 14.04
C ILE A 49 -19.86 -1.31 13.92
N SER A 50 -20.31 -2.10 12.96
CA SER A 50 -21.73 -2.49 12.88
C SER A 50 -21.87 -3.96 12.53
N PHE A 51 -22.93 -4.58 13.02
CA PHE A 51 -23.29 -5.96 12.74
C PHE A 51 -24.75 -6.22 13.10
N GLU A 52 -25.31 -7.30 12.58
CA GLU A 52 -26.63 -7.80 12.96
C GLU A 52 -26.51 -9.14 13.66
N LEU A 53 -27.24 -9.30 14.76
CA LEU A 53 -27.20 -10.47 15.65
C LEU A 53 -28.58 -11.12 15.71
N TYR A 54 -28.63 -12.45 15.57
CA TYR A 54 -29.83 -13.26 15.74
C TYR A 54 -29.59 -14.32 16.82
N LEU A 55 -30.35 -14.29 17.91
CA LEU A 55 -30.18 -15.21 19.05
C LEU A 55 -31.19 -16.35 18.98
N THR A 56 -30.76 -17.59 19.15
CA THR A 56 -31.65 -18.78 19.10
C THR A 56 -32.02 -19.32 20.47
N SER A 57 -31.15 -19.13 21.47
CA SER A 57 -31.40 -19.47 22.87
C SER A 57 -30.43 -18.70 23.76
N PHE A 58 -30.69 -18.65 25.08
CA PHE A 58 -29.77 -18.04 26.05
C PHE A 58 -29.10 -19.12 26.89
N LEU A 59 -27.80 -18.96 27.14
CA LEU A 59 -27.08 -19.83 28.07
C LEU A 59 -27.16 -19.29 29.50
N ASN A 60 -27.24 -20.18 30.49
CA ASN A 60 -27.19 -19.80 31.92
C ASN A 60 -25.74 -19.63 32.41
N GLN A 61 -24.95 -18.91 31.63
CA GLN A 61 -23.56 -18.53 31.90
C GLN A 61 -23.17 -17.41 30.94
N TRP A 62 -22.08 -16.70 31.24
CA TRP A 62 -21.53 -15.72 30.32
C TRP A 62 -21.03 -16.39 29.04
N ALA A 63 -21.64 -16.02 27.92
CA ALA A 63 -21.33 -16.49 26.59
C ALA A 63 -20.99 -15.32 25.68
N ASN A 64 -20.00 -15.48 24.80
CA ASN A 64 -19.52 -14.42 23.93
C ASN A 64 -20.13 -14.49 22.54
N VAL A 65 -20.36 -13.32 21.93
CA VAL A 65 -20.86 -13.18 20.56
C VAL A 65 -19.76 -12.69 19.63
N ILE A 66 -19.07 -11.63 20.01
CA ILE A 66 -18.01 -11.01 19.22
C ILE A 66 -16.96 -10.40 20.15
N HIS A 67 -15.69 -10.47 19.76
CA HIS A 67 -14.58 -9.96 20.55
C HIS A 67 -13.46 -9.40 19.65
N PHE A 68 -13.13 -8.12 19.85
CA PHE A 68 -11.98 -7.41 19.29
C PHE A 68 -10.89 -7.32 20.36
N THR A 69 -9.73 -7.94 20.12
CA THR A 69 -8.69 -8.13 21.14
C THR A 69 -7.27 -7.96 20.61
N ILE A 70 -6.39 -7.34 21.40
CA ILE A 70 -4.93 -7.41 21.25
C ILE A 70 -4.34 -8.65 21.96
N TYR A 71 -4.85 -9.83 21.62
CA TYR A 71 -4.42 -11.16 22.11
C TYR A 71 -5.02 -11.65 23.44
N GLY A 72 -5.32 -10.79 24.42
CA GLY A 72 -5.80 -11.20 25.74
C GLY A 72 -7.32 -11.14 25.94
N ASP A 73 -7.81 -11.64 27.08
CA ASP A 73 -9.24 -11.59 27.39
C ASP A 73 -9.67 -10.25 27.99
N SER A 74 -9.00 -9.75 29.04
CA SER A 74 -9.51 -8.57 29.79
C SER A 74 -8.49 -7.82 30.65
N ILE A 75 -7.22 -8.25 30.66
CA ILE A 75 -6.25 -7.78 31.66
C ILE A 75 -5.57 -6.49 31.20
N LYS A 76 -5.17 -6.41 29.93
CA LYS A 76 -4.49 -5.25 29.37
C LYS A 76 -5.48 -4.32 28.69
N TYR A 77 -5.17 -3.03 28.68
CA TYR A 77 -5.96 -2.07 27.92
C TYR A 77 -5.86 -2.41 26.43
N GLY A 78 -7.00 -2.66 25.80
CA GLY A 78 -7.13 -3.19 24.44
C GLY A 78 -7.45 -4.69 24.37
N ASP A 79 -7.31 -5.46 25.45
CA ASP A 79 -7.68 -6.88 25.44
C ASP A 79 -9.16 -7.03 25.09
N ARG A 80 -10.02 -6.16 25.64
CA ARG A 80 -11.39 -5.95 25.17
C ARG A 80 -11.49 -4.58 24.53
N SER A 81 -10.93 -4.37 23.33
CA SER A 81 -11.22 -3.14 22.59
C SER A 81 -12.74 -3.00 22.39
N PHE A 82 -13.40 -4.10 22.04
CA PHE A 82 -14.85 -4.24 22.05
C PHE A 82 -15.24 -5.71 22.21
N SER A 83 -16.22 -6.01 23.06
CA SER A 83 -16.71 -7.38 23.24
C SER A 83 -18.17 -7.37 23.70
N LEU A 84 -18.97 -8.30 23.17
CA LEU A 84 -20.38 -8.46 23.53
C LEU A 84 -20.62 -9.83 24.15
N PHE A 85 -21.26 -9.83 25.31
CA PHE A 85 -21.60 -11.02 26.08
C PHE A 85 -23.07 -11.08 26.42
N PHE A 86 -23.58 -12.31 26.56
CA PHE A 86 -24.91 -12.61 27.09
C PHE A 86 -24.82 -13.59 28.25
N SER A 87 -25.74 -13.49 29.21
CA SER A 87 -25.97 -14.47 30.26
C SER A 87 -27.45 -14.44 30.63
N ASN A 88 -28.14 -15.55 30.43
CA ASN A 88 -29.59 -15.55 30.33
C ASN A 88 -30.04 -14.45 29.35
N ASN A 89 -31.08 -13.69 29.67
CA ASN A 89 -31.54 -12.57 28.84
C ASN A 89 -30.80 -11.24 29.07
N LEU A 90 -29.71 -11.26 29.87
CA LEU A 90 -28.90 -10.06 30.13
C LEU A 90 -27.80 -9.95 29.08
N ALA A 91 -27.57 -8.72 28.61
CA ALA A 91 -26.52 -8.42 27.66
C ALA A 91 -25.56 -7.36 28.23
N LEU A 92 -24.28 -7.54 27.94
CA LEU A 92 -23.21 -6.71 28.46
C LEU A 92 -22.17 -6.48 27.37
N ILE A 93 -21.87 -5.21 27.13
CA ILE A 93 -20.73 -4.79 26.32
C ILE A 93 -19.57 -4.53 27.27
N SER A 94 -18.39 -5.01 26.89
CA SER A 94 -17.13 -4.64 27.52
C SER A 94 -16.20 -4.00 26.50
N SER A 95 -15.61 -2.87 26.90
CA SER A 95 -14.67 -2.10 26.07
C SER A 95 -13.54 -1.50 26.90
N SER A 96 -12.43 -1.20 26.22
CA SER A 96 -11.28 -0.49 26.78
C SER A 96 -11.52 1.00 26.65
N ILE A 97 -11.98 1.62 27.75
CA ILE A 97 -12.43 3.00 27.79
C ILE A 97 -11.83 3.67 29.04
N ASN A 98 -11.38 4.93 28.92
CA ASN A 98 -10.86 5.73 30.04
C ASN A 98 -9.70 5.07 30.81
N GLY A 99 -8.87 4.27 30.13
CA GLY A 99 -7.76 3.54 30.76
C GLY A 99 -8.20 2.28 31.53
N ILE A 100 -9.48 1.94 31.55
CA ILE A 100 -10.02 0.71 32.14
C ILE A 100 -10.11 -0.35 31.05
N SER A 101 -9.39 -1.47 31.20
CA SER A 101 -9.30 -2.54 30.19
C SER A 101 -10.62 -3.27 29.91
N ASN A 102 -11.53 -3.23 30.89
CA ASN A 102 -12.74 -4.04 30.92
C ASN A 102 -13.89 -3.20 31.47
N TYR A 103 -14.13 -2.04 30.84
CA TYR A 103 -15.22 -1.15 31.21
C TYR A 103 -16.55 -1.77 30.78
N TYR A 104 -17.44 -2.01 31.73
CA TYR A 104 -18.68 -2.74 31.50
C TYR A 104 -19.87 -1.81 31.30
N ILE A 105 -20.67 -2.12 30.29
CA ILE A 105 -21.91 -1.42 29.97
C ILE A 105 -23.01 -2.47 29.87
N TRP A 106 -23.97 -2.38 30.78
CA TRP A 106 -25.19 -3.19 30.72
C TRP A 106 -26.14 -2.63 29.67
N LEU A 107 -26.63 -3.49 28.78
CA LEU A 107 -27.62 -3.08 27.80
C LEU A 107 -29.04 -3.20 28.38
N PRO A 108 -29.99 -2.39 27.91
CA PRO A 108 -31.38 -2.47 28.35
C PRO A 108 -31.99 -3.88 28.11
N SER A 109 -32.86 -4.30 29.03
CA SER A 109 -33.47 -5.64 29.13
C SER A 109 -34.86 -5.73 28.44
N PRO A 110 -35.33 -6.90 27.96
CA PRO A 110 -34.59 -8.08 27.50
C PRO A 110 -34.53 -8.19 25.96
N PHE A 111 -33.52 -8.88 25.45
CA PHE A 111 -33.43 -9.22 24.01
C PHE A 111 -34.40 -10.34 23.66
N SER A 112 -35.13 -10.19 22.56
CA SER A 112 -35.97 -11.26 22.00
C SER A 112 -35.11 -12.32 21.31
N LEU A 113 -35.50 -13.59 21.47
CA LEU A 113 -35.00 -14.67 20.62
C LEU A 113 -35.67 -14.58 19.24
N MET A 114 -34.99 -15.15 18.25
CA MET A 114 -35.50 -15.30 16.90
C MET A 114 -35.73 -13.99 16.12
N GLU A 115 -35.00 -12.94 16.47
CA GLU A 115 -35.08 -11.63 15.79
C GLU A 115 -33.68 -11.08 15.51
N TRP A 116 -33.54 -10.38 14.38
CA TRP A 116 -32.31 -9.67 14.02
C TRP A 116 -32.22 -8.35 14.76
N ASN A 117 -31.14 -8.16 15.52
CA ASN A 117 -30.83 -6.95 16.25
C ASN A 117 -29.59 -6.30 15.66
N LYS A 118 -29.70 -5.02 15.26
CA LYS A 118 -28.61 -4.27 14.65
C LYS A 118 -27.84 -3.49 15.71
N PHE A 119 -26.56 -3.77 15.81
CA PHE A 119 -25.62 -3.03 16.65
C PHE A 119 -24.82 -2.05 15.78
N PHE A 120 -24.59 -0.87 16.34
CA PHE A 120 -23.67 0.12 15.80
C PHE A 120 -22.88 0.73 16.97
N ILE A 121 -21.57 0.77 16.84
CA ILE A 121 -20.64 1.29 17.83
C ILE A 121 -19.72 2.26 17.13
N SER A 122 -19.46 3.42 17.71
CA SER A 122 -18.56 4.40 17.12
C SER A 122 -17.73 5.11 18.19
N GLN A 123 -16.48 5.39 17.88
CA GLN A 123 -15.66 6.36 18.61
C GLN A 123 -15.22 7.45 17.63
N ILE A 124 -15.59 8.70 17.88
CA ILE A 124 -15.30 9.82 16.96
C ILE A 124 -14.86 11.05 17.77
N LEU A 125 -13.83 11.75 17.29
CA LEU A 125 -13.36 12.99 17.88
C LEU A 125 -14.24 14.16 17.42
N LEU A 126 -15.13 14.65 18.29
CA LEU A 126 -15.99 15.80 18.00
C LEU A 126 -15.68 16.92 18.99
N ASN A 127 -15.40 18.12 18.49
CA ASN A 127 -15.09 19.32 19.29
C ASN A 127 -13.97 19.09 20.32
N GLY A 128 -12.92 18.36 19.94
CA GLY A 128 -11.79 18.05 20.83
C GLY A 128 -12.06 16.94 21.86
N ILE A 129 -13.23 16.29 21.81
CA ILE A 129 -13.63 15.22 22.72
C ILE A 129 -13.88 13.93 21.94
N TYR A 130 -13.28 12.81 22.37
CA TYR A 130 -13.60 11.50 21.81
C TYR A 130 -14.91 10.99 22.39
N ASN A 131 -15.94 10.94 21.55
CA ASN A 131 -17.28 10.50 21.90
C ASN A 131 -17.44 9.04 21.48
N TYR A 132 -17.73 8.18 22.45
CA TYR A 132 -18.04 6.77 22.24
C TYR A 132 -19.55 6.57 22.35
N VAL A 133 -20.13 5.98 21.31
CA VAL A 133 -21.59 5.84 21.15
C VAL A 133 -21.92 4.40 20.81
N ILE A 134 -22.98 3.86 21.42
CA ILE A 134 -23.57 2.57 21.04
C ILE A 134 -25.03 2.80 20.68
N LYS A 135 -25.45 2.26 19.55
CA LYS A 135 -26.84 2.20 19.09
C LYS A 135 -27.29 0.76 18.94
N LEU A 136 -28.53 0.50 19.35
CA LEU A 136 -29.24 -0.76 19.14
C LEU A 136 -30.50 -0.47 18.34
N ASN A 137 -30.67 -1.14 17.20
CA ASN A 137 -31.80 -0.94 16.28
C ASN A 137 -32.01 0.54 15.91
N GLY A 138 -30.92 1.29 15.78
CA GLY A 138 -30.91 2.73 15.47
C GLY A 138 -31.09 3.66 16.67
N ALA A 139 -31.56 3.16 17.82
CA ALA A 139 -31.69 3.95 19.05
C ALA A 139 -30.35 4.05 19.78
N VAL A 140 -29.94 5.28 20.15
CA VAL A 140 -28.74 5.51 20.97
C VAL A 140 -29.03 5.01 22.39
N ILE A 141 -28.25 4.03 22.85
CA ILE A 141 -28.38 3.46 24.20
C ILE A 141 -27.23 3.86 25.12
N VAL A 142 -26.11 4.30 24.54
CA VAL A 142 -24.94 4.78 25.29
C VAL A 142 -24.31 5.96 24.56
N THR A 143 -23.96 6.98 25.33
CA THR A 143 -23.06 8.06 24.93
C THR A 143 -22.11 8.33 26.09
N LEU A 144 -20.80 8.22 25.86
CA LEU A 144 -19.77 8.47 26.86
C LEU A 144 -18.55 9.15 26.25
N GLN A 145 -17.81 9.87 27.08
CA GLN A 145 -16.51 10.43 26.70
C GLN A 145 -15.40 9.42 26.98
N ASN A 146 -14.53 9.17 26.00
CA ASN A 146 -13.28 8.44 26.20
C ASN A 146 -12.11 9.44 26.37
N THR A 147 -11.56 9.53 27.58
CA THR A 147 -10.45 10.42 27.94
C THR A 147 -9.08 9.80 27.69
N ASN A 148 -9.00 8.49 27.41
CA ASN A 148 -7.76 7.80 27.04
C ASN A 148 -7.96 6.94 25.77
N PRO A 149 -8.29 7.56 24.62
CA PRO A 149 -8.37 6.87 23.34
C PRO A 149 -6.97 6.51 22.85
N GLN A 150 -6.79 5.26 22.43
CA GLN A 150 -5.51 4.74 21.96
C GLN A 150 -5.72 3.88 20.72
N PRO A 151 -4.79 3.90 19.75
CA PRO A 151 -4.82 2.97 18.65
C PRO A 151 -4.42 1.59 19.20
N PHE A 152 -5.11 0.56 18.75
CA PHE A 152 -4.81 -0.82 19.12
C PHE A 152 -4.16 -1.53 17.94
N GLU A 153 -2.96 -2.06 18.14
CA GLU A 153 -2.24 -2.78 17.11
C GLU A 153 -2.54 -4.29 17.14
N HIS A 154 -2.51 -4.93 15.97
CA HIS A 154 -2.67 -6.39 15.82
C HIS A 154 -3.99 -6.93 16.40
N VAL A 155 -5.07 -6.17 16.23
CA VAL A 155 -6.41 -6.51 16.75
C VAL A 155 -6.96 -7.71 16.00
N ARG A 156 -7.37 -8.73 16.75
CA ARG A 156 -8.10 -9.89 16.22
C ARG A 156 -9.58 -9.76 16.49
N VAL A 157 -10.39 -10.13 15.50
CA VAL A 157 -11.84 -10.16 15.61
C VAL A 157 -12.33 -11.59 15.60
N TYR A 158 -13.00 -12.00 16.67
CA TYR A 158 -13.61 -13.32 16.80
C TYR A 158 -15.12 -13.23 16.83
N THR A 159 -15.83 -14.14 16.15
CA THR A 159 -17.26 -14.39 16.38
C THR A 159 -17.39 -15.45 17.47
N SER A 160 -17.36 -15.03 18.73
CA SER A 160 -17.06 -15.79 19.94
C SER A 160 -15.57 -16.05 20.16
N ASN A 161 -15.07 -15.48 21.25
CA ASN A 161 -13.67 -15.59 21.67
C ASN A 161 -13.29 -17.00 22.15
N PRO A 162 -11.99 -17.27 22.38
CA PRO A 162 -11.52 -18.57 22.86
C PRO A 162 -11.81 -18.87 24.35
N TRP A 163 -12.07 -17.87 25.18
CA TRP A 163 -12.13 -18.02 26.64
C TRP A 163 -13.52 -18.35 27.19
N TYR A 164 -14.59 -18.00 26.48
CA TYR A 164 -15.98 -18.20 26.90
C TYR A 164 -16.73 -19.04 25.87
N SER A 165 -17.80 -19.71 26.32
CA SER A 165 -18.69 -20.43 25.41
C SER A 165 -19.33 -19.50 24.39
N ALA A 166 -19.55 -20.02 23.18
CA ALA A 166 -20.26 -19.30 22.14
C ALA A 166 -21.74 -19.14 22.49
N GLN A 167 -22.25 -17.92 22.37
CA GLN A 167 -23.66 -17.62 22.54
C GLN A 167 -24.45 -18.18 21.33
N PRO A 168 -25.46 -19.04 21.52
CA PRO A 168 -26.21 -19.63 20.41
C PRO A 168 -26.92 -18.58 19.55
N GLY A 169 -26.58 -18.56 18.27
CA GLY A 169 -27.11 -17.60 17.32
C GLY A 169 -26.26 -17.45 16.07
N TYR A 170 -26.64 -16.45 15.28
CA TYR A 170 -26.00 -16.08 14.03
C TYR A 170 -25.62 -14.61 14.04
N ILE A 171 -24.55 -14.26 13.32
CA ILE A 171 -24.11 -12.89 13.09
C ILE A 171 -23.95 -12.66 11.58
N ARG A 172 -24.28 -11.45 11.11
CA ARG A 172 -24.10 -11.07 9.69
C ARG A 172 -23.84 -9.57 9.55
N ASN A 173 -23.56 -9.13 8.32
CA ASN A 173 -23.39 -7.72 7.96
C ASN A 173 -22.36 -7.02 8.87
N ILE A 174 -21.26 -7.71 9.17
CA ILE A 174 -20.21 -7.16 10.03
C ILE A 174 -19.42 -6.18 9.18
N VAL A 175 -19.42 -4.91 9.58
CA VAL A 175 -18.67 -3.84 8.94
C VAL A 175 -17.83 -3.14 10.00
N VAL A 176 -16.54 -2.99 9.73
CA VAL A 176 -15.62 -2.19 10.55
C VAL A 176 -15.06 -1.09 9.67
N THR A 177 -15.23 0.16 10.09
CA THR A 177 -14.72 1.35 9.41
C THR A 177 -13.73 2.08 10.30
N ASN A 178 -12.64 2.53 9.69
CA ASN A 178 -11.78 3.56 10.23
C ASN A 178 -12.39 4.92 9.83
N VAL A 179 -12.48 5.84 10.78
CA VAL A 179 -12.92 7.20 10.52
C VAL A 179 -11.66 8.05 10.35
N ILE A 180 -11.34 8.42 9.12
CA ILE A 180 -10.20 9.31 8.84
C ILE A 180 -10.73 10.74 8.75
N PRO A 181 -10.26 11.67 9.59
CA PRO A 181 -10.49 13.09 9.33
C PRO A 181 -9.80 13.43 8.01
N MET A 182 -10.59 13.63 6.96
CA MET A 182 -10.08 13.93 5.62
C MET A 182 -9.54 15.37 5.60
N SER A 183 -10.07 16.24 6.46
CA SER A 183 -9.63 17.62 6.62
C SER A 183 -8.62 17.80 7.76
N PHE A 184 -7.51 18.46 7.46
CA PHE A 184 -6.63 19.04 8.47
C PHE A 184 -7.34 20.12 9.28
N PHE A 185 -8.25 20.84 8.63
CA PHE A 185 -8.93 22.00 9.18
C PHE A 185 -10.19 22.31 8.37
N ALA A 186 -11.28 22.66 9.06
CA ALA A 186 -12.52 23.10 8.44
C ALA A 186 -13.14 24.28 9.21
N VAL A 187 -13.61 25.29 8.48
CA VAL A 187 -14.46 26.38 8.95
C VAL A 187 -15.73 26.40 8.14
N SER A 188 -16.86 26.04 8.76
CA SER A 188 -18.16 26.04 8.10
C SER A 188 -18.94 27.34 8.28
N SER A 189 -18.62 28.13 9.31
CA SER A 189 -19.30 29.41 9.59
C SER A 189 -18.74 30.56 8.75
N GLU A 190 -19.59 31.54 8.46
CA GLU A 190 -19.17 32.81 7.85
C GLU A 190 -18.18 33.53 8.76
N THR A 191 -17.03 33.86 8.20
CA THR A 191 -15.89 34.45 8.89
C THR A 191 -15.57 35.79 8.24
N ILE A 192 -15.62 36.85 9.03
CA ILE A 192 -15.33 38.22 8.57
C ILE A 192 -13.84 38.36 8.30
N LEU A 193 -13.48 38.97 7.18
CA LEU A 193 -12.09 39.26 6.85
C LEU A 193 -11.63 40.52 7.62
N TYR A 194 -10.67 40.35 8.53
CA TYR A 194 -10.02 41.45 9.23
C TYR A 194 -8.51 41.19 9.35
N LYS A 195 -7.73 42.22 9.69
CA LYS A 195 -6.28 42.10 9.81
C LYS A 195 -5.90 41.15 10.95
N GLY A 196 -5.09 40.14 10.65
CA GLY A 196 -4.61 39.17 11.65
C GLY A 196 -5.69 38.19 12.12
N ASN A 197 -6.70 37.89 11.30
CA ASN A 197 -7.72 36.91 11.63
C ASN A 197 -7.15 35.49 11.54
N TYR A 198 -6.47 35.08 12.61
CA TYR A 198 -5.89 33.76 12.77
C TYR A 198 -6.96 32.72 13.09
N LEU A 199 -6.91 31.59 12.40
CA LEU A 199 -7.88 30.52 12.55
C LEU A 199 -7.30 29.29 13.25
N THR A 200 -6.13 28.82 12.81
CA THR A 200 -5.47 27.62 13.37
C THR A 200 -4.04 27.46 12.85
N THR A 201 -3.34 26.45 13.38
CA THR A 201 -2.08 25.92 12.82
C THR A 201 -2.29 24.46 12.42
N ILE A 202 -2.05 24.14 11.15
CA ILE A 202 -2.02 22.77 10.64
C ILE A 202 -0.61 22.21 10.84
N LYS A 203 -0.47 21.20 11.69
CA LYS A 203 0.84 20.63 12.06
C LYS A 203 1.67 20.19 10.85
N THR A 204 1.05 19.54 9.88
CA THR A 204 1.75 19.06 8.67
C THR A 204 0.80 19.08 7.48
N VAL A 205 1.21 19.71 6.38
CA VAL A 205 0.54 19.63 5.08
C VAL A 205 1.45 18.85 4.11
N PRO A 206 1.02 17.71 3.56
CA PRO A 206 1.82 16.87 2.67
C PRO A 206 1.96 17.48 1.27
N LYS A 207 2.72 16.80 0.40
CA LYS A 207 2.97 17.23 -0.98
C LYS A 207 1.71 17.26 -1.85
N GLU A 208 0.67 16.53 -1.47
CA GLU A 208 -0.64 16.52 -2.14
C GLU A 208 -1.68 17.12 -1.19
N TYR A 209 -2.47 18.09 -1.66
CA TYR A 209 -3.44 18.81 -0.83
C TYR A 209 -4.60 19.33 -1.67
N GLU A 210 -5.77 19.49 -1.06
CA GLU A 210 -6.86 20.28 -1.62
C GLU A 210 -7.26 21.37 -0.63
N ILE A 211 -7.53 22.57 -1.16
CA ILE A 211 -8.02 23.72 -0.41
C ILE A 211 -9.27 24.19 -1.11
N THR A 212 -10.37 24.28 -0.37
CA THR A 212 -11.65 24.75 -0.90
C THR A 212 -12.22 25.78 0.04
N PHE A 213 -12.81 26.85 -0.48
CA PHE A 213 -13.55 27.82 0.31
C PHE A 213 -14.43 28.68 -0.60
N GLU A 214 -15.39 29.38 0.00
CA GLU A 214 -16.17 30.40 -0.69
C GLU A 214 -15.84 31.76 -0.08
N ALA A 215 -15.72 32.80 -0.91
CA ALA A 215 -15.59 34.18 -0.44
C ALA A 215 -16.65 35.07 -1.08
N TYR A 216 -17.11 36.06 -0.32
CA TYR A 216 -18.07 37.07 -0.76
C TYR A 216 -17.44 38.44 -0.53
N PHE A 217 -17.30 39.23 -1.59
CA PHE A 217 -16.66 40.54 -1.54
C PHE A 217 -17.68 41.68 -1.70
N THR A 218 -17.54 42.73 -0.89
CA THR A 218 -18.51 43.83 -0.81
C THR A 218 -18.04 45.12 -1.50
N SER A 219 -16.74 45.31 -1.67
CA SER A 219 -16.18 46.48 -2.37
C SER A 219 -14.82 46.20 -2.98
N TYR A 220 -14.45 46.98 -4.00
CA TYR A 220 -13.09 46.95 -4.56
C TYR A 220 -12.17 47.86 -3.74
N LEU A 221 -10.95 47.38 -3.47
CA LEU A 221 -9.87 48.21 -2.96
C LEU A 221 -8.97 48.65 -4.12
N THR A 222 -8.89 49.96 -4.38
CA THR A 222 -8.13 50.50 -5.50
C THR A 222 -6.68 50.79 -5.11
N LYS A 223 -5.74 50.57 -6.03
CA LYS A 223 -4.30 50.90 -5.87
C LYS A 223 -3.62 50.23 -4.67
N THR A 224 -4.18 49.14 -4.15
CA THR A 224 -3.61 48.39 -3.03
C THR A 224 -3.91 46.90 -3.16
N TRP A 225 -3.03 46.09 -2.58
CA TRP A 225 -3.24 44.66 -2.44
C TRP A 225 -4.08 44.38 -1.21
N SER A 226 -5.02 43.46 -1.32
CA SER A 226 -5.81 42.96 -0.23
C SER A 226 -5.73 41.43 -0.13
N ASP A 227 -5.98 40.93 1.07
CA ASP A 227 -5.76 39.57 1.49
C ASP A 227 -7.11 38.92 1.80
N VAL A 228 -7.26 37.66 1.40
CA VAL A 228 -8.52 36.90 1.57
C VAL A 228 -8.26 35.69 2.45
N LEU A 229 -7.34 34.83 2.02
CA LEU A 229 -6.94 33.62 2.72
C LEU A 229 -5.42 33.50 2.62
N ARG A 230 -4.76 33.28 3.75
CA ARG A 230 -3.32 33.06 3.79
C ARG A 230 -2.98 31.85 4.65
N LEU A 231 -2.21 30.94 4.07
CA LEU A 231 -1.60 29.81 4.75
C LEU A 231 -0.07 29.98 4.70
N GLU A 232 0.54 30.18 5.86
CA GLU A 232 1.97 30.47 6.00
C GLU A 232 2.67 29.26 6.61
N GLY A 233 3.68 28.69 5.95
CA GLY A 233 4.55 27.68 6.55
C GLY A 233 5.72 28.31 7.29
N GLU A 234 6.49 27.52 8.05
CA GLU A 234 7.63 28.01 8.84
C GLU A 234 8.68 28.77 8.02
N SER A 235 9.00 28.27 6.82
CA SER A 235 10.08 28.81 5.98
C SER A 235 9.58 29.67 4.82
N GLU A 236 8.35 29.47 4.37
CA GLU A 236 7.82 30.14 3.19
C GLU A 236 6.29 30.10 3.13
N ARG A 237 5.73 30.94 2.26
CA ARG A 237 4.29 31.01 2.01
C ARG A 237 3.82 29.74 1.32
N PHE A 238 2.95 28.99 1.97
CA PHE A 238 2.35 27.79 1.41
C PHE A 238 1.33 28.16 0.32
N PHE A 239 0.31 28.93 0.69
CA PHE A 239 -0.77 29.31 -0.22
C PHE A 239 -1.39 30.64 0.20
N GLN A 240 -1.80 31.45 -0.77
CA GLN A 240 -2.55 32.68 -0.50
C GLN A 240 -3.46 33.03 -1.66
N ILE A 241 -4.65 33.56 -1.34
CA ILE A 241 -5.48 34.31 -2.28
C ILE A 241 -5.42 35.79 -1.91
N SER A 242 -4.97 36.59 -2.86
CA SER A 242 -4.92 38.05 -2.76
C SER A 242 -5.70 38.69 -3.88
N VAL A 243 -6.14 39.92 -3.66
CA VAL A 243 -6.86 40.73 -4.63
C VAL A 243 -6.08 42.02 -4.87
N PHE A 244 -6.05 42.47 -6.12
CA PHE A 244 -5.58 43.79 -6.49
C PHE A 244 -6.58 44.40 -7.46
N GLU A 245 -7.20 45.51 -7.06
CA GLU A 245 -8.34 46.10 -7.78
C GLU A 245 -9.47 45.09 -7.96
N SER A 246 -9.78 44.68 -9.19
CA SER A 246 -10.80 43.68 -9.51
C SER A 246 -10.22 42.29 -9.84
N PHE A 247 -8.91 42.10 -9.69
CA PHE A 247 -8.23 40.88 -10.09
C PHE A 247 -7.87 40.01 -8.90
N VAL A 248 -8.17 38.72 -9.01
CA VAL A 248 -7.75 37.72 -8.02
C VAL A 248 -6.41 37.12 -8.41
N TYR A 249 -5.55 36.90 -7.42
CA TYR A 249 -4.24 36.31 -7.54
C TYR A 249 -4.12 35.09 -6.63
N ALA A 250 -3.60 33.99 -7.20
CA ALA A 250 -3.23 32.81 -6.44
C ALA A 250 -1.73 32.81 -6.27
N CYS A 251 -1.31 32.77 -5.01
CA CYS A 251 0.08 32.91 -4.62
C CYS A 251 0.51 31.69 -3.79
N GLY A 252 1.82 31.41 -3.78
CA GLY A 252 2.39 30.34 -2.95
C GLY A 252 3.76 29.90 -3.42
N SER A 253 4.33 28.91 -2.74
CA SER A 253 5.59 28.29 -3.12
C SER A 253 5.39 27.26 -4.23
N VAL A 254 5.94 27.53 -5.41
CA VAL A 254 5.78 26.71 -6.62
C VAL A 254 7.08 26.71 -7.42
N ASN A 255 7.56 25.55 -7.88
CA ASN A 255 8.77 25.42 -8.71
C ASN A 255 10.02 26.06 -8.08
N GLY A 256 10.17 26.00 -6.76
CA GLY A 256 11.29 26.63 -6.04
C GLY A 256 11.19 28.16 -5.95
N ILE A 257 10.06 28.77 -6.33
CA ILE A 257 9.77 30.20 -6.18
C ILE A 257 8.88 30.39 -4.94
N PRO A 258 9.40 30.92 -3.81
CA PRO A 258 8.65 30.99 -2.54
C PRO A 258 7.42 31.91 -2.54
N SER A 259 7.27 32.77 -3.54
CA SER A 259 6.18 33.74 -3.66
C SER A 259 5.73 33.87 -5.12
N TYR A 260 5.59 32.73 -5.80
CA TYR A 260 4.98 32.69 -7.12
C TYR A 260 3.57 33.30 -7.01
N MET A 261 3.22 34.20 -7.94
CA MET A 261 1.89 34.81 -8.02
C MET A 261 1.37 34.71 -9.43
N LYS A 262 0.14 34.18 -9.58
CA LYS A 262 -0.55 34.10 -10.86
C LYS A 262 -1.83 34.92 -10.78
N LYS A 263 -1.98 35.87 -11.72
CA LYS A 263 -3.24 36.55 -11.99
C LYS A 263 -4.23 35.54 -12.55
N ILE A 264 -5.38 35.39 -11.89
CA ILE A 264 -6.33 34.32 -12.16
C ILE A 264 -7.50 34.84 -13.00
N ASP A 265 -8.28 35.75 -12.45
CA ASP A 265 -9.57 36.16 -13.01
C ASP A 265 -10.02 37.53 -12.48
N VAL A 266 -11.07 38.08 -13.08
CA VAL A 266 -11.85 39.21 -12.57
C VAL A 266 -13.02 38.68 -11.75
N TYR A 267 -13.36 39.34 -10.65
CA TYR A 267 -14.51 38.97 -9.82
C TYR A 267 -15.58 40.07 -9.76
N ASN A 268 -16.83 39.68 -9.62
CA ASN A 268 -17.92 40.61 -9.33
C ASN A 268 -18.10 40.76 -7.82
N LEU A 269 -18.57 41.94 -7.41
CA LEU A 269 -18.99 42.18 -6.05
C LEU A 269 -20.36 41.54 -5.78
N ASN A 270 -20.62 41.27 -4.51
CA ASN A 270 -21.90 40.84 -3.99
C ASN A 270 -22.40 39.47 -4.49
N GLU A 271 -21.46 38.58 -4.82
CA GLU A 271 -21.73 37.18 -5.11
C GLU A 271 -20.73 36.28 -4.39
N TRP A 272 -21.12 35.03 -4.18
CA TRP A 272 -20.23 34.00 -3.65
C TRP A 272 -19.33 33.48 -4.76
N ILE A 273 -18.02 33.48 -4.48
CA ILE A 273 -17.00 32.97 -5.38
C ILE A 273 -16.41 31.73 -4.75
N LYS A 274 -16.50 30.61 -5.45
CA LYS A 274 -15.97 29.32 -5.00
C LYS A 274 -14.53 29.17 -5.48
N PHE A 275 -13.62 28.98 -4.55
CA PHE A 275 -12.21 28.71 -4.80
C PHE A 275 -11.93 27.23 -4.55
N TYR A 276 -11.19 26.63 -5.48
CA TYR A 276 -10.69 25.26 -5.34
C TYR A 276 -9.24 25.21 -5.81
N VAL A 277 -8.35 24.71 -4.96
CA VAL A 277 -6.93 24.54 -5.27
C VAL A 277 -6.53 23.12 -4.94
N ARG A 278 -5.82 22.49 -5.86
CA ARG A 278 -5.33 21.13 -5.68
C ARG A 278 -3.89 21.01 -6.14
N GLN A 279 -3.08 20.30 -5.37
CA GLN A 279 -1.82 19.74 -5.83
C GLN A 279 -1.89 18.22 -5.80
N SER A 280 -1.55 17.57 -6.90
CA SER A 280 -1.60 16.11 -7.00
C SER A 280 -0.50 15.55 -7.90
N PHE A 281 -0.04 14.34 -7.60
CA PHE A 281 0.98 13.63 -8.38
C PHE A 281 0.35 12.81 -9.51
N MET A 282 0.60 13.18 -10.76
CA MET A 282 0.06 12.50 -11.94
C MET A 282 1.17 12.29 -12.98
N ASN A 283 1.24 11.08 -13.55
CA ASN A 283 2.17 10.74 -14.63
C ASN A 283 3.63 11.07 -14.30
N GLY A 284 4.05 10.76 -13.06
CA GLY A 284 5.42 11.00 -12.60
C GLY A 284 5.72 12.43 -12.14
N ASN A 285 4.75 13.34 -12.15
CA ASN A 285 4.95 14.76 -11.85
C ASN A 285 3.88 15.33 -10.92
N TYR A 286 4.24 16.25 -10.03
CA TYR A 286 3.26 17.02 -9.26
C TYR A 286 2.67 18.14 -10.12
N ASN A 287 1.36 18.26 -10.13
CA ASN A 287 0.63 19.31 -10.84
C ASN A 287 -0.27 20.05 -9.86
N ARG A 288 -0.22 21.38 -9.94
CA ARG A 288 -1.09 22.29 -9.20
C ARG A 288 -2.18 22.82 -10.14
N VAL A 289 -3.41 22.80 -9.67
CA VAL A 289 -4.59 23.31 -10.39
C VAL A 289 -5.31 24.29 -9.48
N VAL A 290 -5.73 25.42 -10.05
CA VAL A 290 -6.61 26.39 -9.40
C VAL A 290 -7.88 26.53 -10.23
N GLN A 291 -9.01 26.48 -9.54
CA GLN A 291 -10.34 26.65 -10.09
C GLN A 291 -11.07 27.78 -9.38
N ILE A 292 -11.83 28.55 -10.14
CA ILE A 292 -12.80 29.53 -9.66
C ILE A 292 -14.15 29.16 -10.26
N ASN A 293 -15.18 29.04 -9.42
CA ASN A 293 -16.54 28.66 -9.84
C ASN A 293 -16.54 27.42 -10.76
N ASP A 294 -15.75 26.42 -10.36
CA ASP A 294 -15.54 25.15 -11.07
C ASP A 294 -14.86 25.25 -12.46
N VAL A 295 -14.38 26.43 -12.85
CA VAL A 295 -13.59 26.66 -14.08
C VAL A 295 -12.10 26.63 -13.76
N ILE A 296 -11.32 25.86 -14.51
CA ILE A 296 -9.85 25.84 -14.38
C ILE A 296 -9.27 27.13 -14.94
N VAL A 297 -8.54 27.84 -14.08
CA VAL A 297 -7.99 29.18 -14.35
C VAL A 297 -6.47 29.22 -14.23
N ASP A 298 -5.87 28.24 -13.54
CA ASP A 298 -4.43 27.98 -13.56
C ASP A 298 -4.16 26.49 -13.49
N SER A 299 -3.16 26.03 -14.24
CA SER A 299 -2.68 24.65 -14.21
C SER A 299 -1.20 24.63 -14.58
N LEU A 300 -0.38 24.11 -13.68
CA LEU A 300 1.07 24.04 -13.87
C LEU A 300 1.68 22.82 -13.19
N GLN A 301 2.83 22.40 -13.68
CA GLN A 301 3.67 21.42 -13.02
C GLN A 301 4.46 22.08 -11.88
N ASN A 302 4.48 21.46 -10.70
CA ASN A 302 5.29 21.85 -9.54
C ASN A 302 6.46 20.87 -9.35
N THR A 303 7.65 21.22 -9.79
CA THR A 303 8.85 20.39 -9.69
C THR A 303 9.50 20.40 -8.30
N ASP A 304 9.06 21.29 -7.40
CA ASP A 304 9.56 21.42 -6.01
C ASP A 304 8.44 21.15 -4.98
N ALA A 305 7.60 20.14 -5.24
CA ALA A 305 6.56 19.76 -4.30
C ALA A 305 7.16 19.21 -3.00
N LYS A 306 6.80 19.82 -1.86
CA LYS A 306 7.34 19.54 -0.53
C LYS A 306 6.26 19.50 0.54
N VAL A 307 6.65 18.95 1.69
CA VAL A 307 5.82 18.91 2.90
C VAL A 307 6.03 20.21 3.66
N PHE A 308 4.95 20.84 4.11
CA PHE A 308 4.98 22.02 4.97
C PHE A 308 4.68 21.61 6.41
N GLN A 309 5.45 22.15 7.36
CA GLN A 309 5.23 21.96 8.78
C GLN A 309 4.65 23.23 9.39
N ASN A 310 3.85 23.07 10.44
CA ASN A 310 3.28 24.13 11.26
C ASN A 310 2.72 25.29 10.42
N VAL A 311 1.74 24.98 9.58
CA VAL A 311 1.14 25.93 8.64
C VAL A 311 0.05 26.74 9.34
N ASP A 312 0.30 28.02 9.56
CA ASP A 312 -0.66 28.95 10.14
C ASP A 312 -1.69 29.40 9.10
N VAL A 313 -2.97 29.36 9.47
CA VAL A 313 -4.11 29.67 8.59
C VAL A 313 -4.78 30.97 9.05
N PHE A 314 -4.90 31.94 8.13
CA PHE A 314 -5.51 33.24 8.37
C PHE A 314 -6.63 33.54 7.37
N ALA A 315 -7.79 33.97 7.86
CA ALA A 315 -8.83 34.61 7.06
C ALA A 315 -8.52 36.10 6.88
N SER A 316 -7.47 36.38 6.10
CA SER A 316 -6.71 37.65 6.02
C SER A 316 -5.70 37.84 7.17
N MET A 317 -4.43 37.90 6.80
CA MET A 317 -3.31 38.21 7.70
C MET A 317 -3.03 39.73 7.74
N ASN A 318 -2.99 40.38 6.56
CA ASN A 318 -2.49 41.75 6.42
C ASN A 318 -3.59 42.78 6.12
N ASN A 319 -3.77 43.15 4.86
CA ASN A 319 -4.76 44.14 4.44
C ASN A 319 -6.05 43.42 4.03
N PRO A 320 -7.10 43.32 4.86
CA PRO A 320 -8.27 42.49 4.55
C PRO A 320 -9.03 43.01 3.34
N GLN A 321 -9.39 42.11 2.43
CA GLN A 321 -10.38 42.41 1.39
C GLN A 321 -11.76 42.56 2.04
N PRO A 322 -12.53 43.64 1.78
CA PRO A 322 -13.85 43.82 2.36
C PRO A 322 -14.79 42.67 1.96
N GLY A 323 -15.15 41.84 2.94
CA GLY A 323 -15.91 40.64 2.68
C GLY A 323 -15.87 39.62 3.81
N ILE A 324 -16.39 38.44 3.49
CA ILE A 324 -16.44 37.27 4.36
C ILE A 324 -15.98 36.03 3.59
N LEU A 325 -15.47 35.02 4.29
CA LEU A 325 -15.26 33.68 3.74
C LEU A 325 -16.05 32.64 4.54
N ARG A 326 -16.35 31.49 3.92
CA ARG A 326 -16.96 30.33 4.59
C ARG A 326 -16.56 29.03 3.91
N ASN A 327 -16.97 27.92 4.50
CA ASN A 327 -16.73 26.58 3.97
C ASN A 327 -15.25 26.34 3.64
N LEU A 328 -14.34 26.93 4.42
CA LEU A 328 -12.91 26.73 4.24
C LEU A 328 -12.57 25.34 4.70
N VAL A 329 -12.04 24.53 3.80
CA VAL A 329 -11.61 23.16 4.05
C VAL A 329 -10.21 23.02 3.48
N VAL A 330 -9.28 22.56 4.31
CA VAL A 330 -7.92 22.18 3.91
C VAL A 330 -7.78 20.68 4.17
N ILE A 331 -7.69 19.89 3.13
CA ILE A 331 -7.62 18.42 3.20
C ILE A 331 -6.32 17.92 2.60
N ASN A 332 -5.90 16.73 3.03
CA ASN A 332 -4.90 15.98 2.29
C ASN A 332 -5.54 15.58 0.96
N ALA A 333 -4.99 16.01 -0.18
CA ALA A 333 -5.45 15.44 -1.45
C ALA A 333 -5.05 13.99 -1.39
N CYS A 334 -6.03 13.11 -1.46
CA CYS A 334 -5.77 11.69 -1.34
C CYS A 334 -4.60 11.32 -2.26
N PRO A 335 -3.49 10.80 -1.69
CA PRO A 335 -2.31 10.58 -2.47
C PRO A 335 -2.67 9.65 -3.60
N ILE A 336 -2.29 10.02 -4.82
CA ILE A 336 -2.51 9.12 -5.95
C ILE A 336 -1.64 7.90 -5.69
N CYS A 337 -2.30 6.81 -5.33
CA CYS A 337 -1.66 5.52 -5.18
C CYS A 337 -1.28 5.04 -6.57
N ASP A 338 -0.01 5.30 -6.91
CA ASP A 338 0.63 4.78 -8.09
C ASP A 338 1.27 3.42 -7.78
N VAL A 339 1.34 2.59 -8.82
CA VAL A 339 2.09 1.34 -8.76
C VAL A 339 3.54 1.65 -9.18
N THR A 340 4.49 1.39 -8.29
CA THR A 340 5.89 1.24 -8.70
C THR A 340 6.08 -0.16 -9.25
N THR A 341 6.34 -0.26 -10.55
CA THR A 341 6.69 -1.53 -11.20
C THR A 341 8.16 -1.59 -11.54
N MET A 342 8.81 -2.68 -11.15
CA MET A 342 10.11 -3.06 -11.69
C MET A 342 9.92 -4.24 -12.62
N LEU A 343 10.16 -4.01 -13.91
CA LEU A 343 10.16 -5.04 -14.94
C LEU A 343 11.62 -5.30 -15.32
N SER A 344 12.06 -6.55 -15.19
CA SER A 344 13.38 -6.95 -15.69
C SER A 344 13.25 -8.19 -16.56
N THR A 345 14.08 -8.25 -17.59
CA THR A 345 14.08 -9.34 -18.57
C THR A 345 15.48 -9.92 -18.71
N ASN A 346 15.59 -11.24 -18.58
CA ASN A 346 16.82 -11.99 -18.88
C ASN A 346 16.51 -13.10 -19.87
N SER A 347 17.52 -13.54 -20.63
CA SER A 347 17.41 -14.73 -21.48
C SER A 347 18.41 -15.79 -21.05
N TYR A 348 17.98 -17.05 -21.11
CA TYR A 348 18.82 -18.22 -20.80
C TYR A 348 18.29 -19.42 -21.58
N ASP A 349 19.15 -20.08 -22.36
CA ASP A 349 18.89 -21.40 -22.99
C ASP A 349 17.55 -21.49 -23.77
N GLY A 350 17.31 -20.55 -24.70
CA GLY A 350 16.07 -20.55 -25.51
C GLY A 350 14.84 -19.96 -24.80
N GLU A 351 15.01 -19.42 -23.60
CA GLU A 351 13.92 -18.87 -22.79
C GLU A 351 14.15 -17.40 -22.44
N ILE A 352 13.05 -16.66 -22.28
CA ILE A 352 13.01 -15.30 -21.77
C ILE A 352 12.25 -15.28 -20.47
N TYR A 353 12.89 -14.73 -19.45
CA TYR A 353 12.38 -14.58 -18.10
C TYR A 353 11.98 -13.12 -17.90
N LEU A 354 10.68 -12.87 -17.75
CA LEU A 354 10.15 -11.58 -17.35
C LEU A 354 9.84 -11.63 -15.85
N LEU A 355 10.59 -10.88 -15.03
CA LEU A 355 10.24 -10.66 -13.63
C LEU A 355 9.32 -9.44 -13.54
N VAL A 356 8.15 -9.64 -12.95
CA VAL A 356 7.17 -8.58 -12.69
C VAL A 356 7.11 -8.37 -11.18
N ASN A 357 7.58 -7.20 -10.73
CA ASN A 357 7.45 -6.75 -9.35
C ASN A 357 6.56 -5.51 -9.29
N ILE A 358 5.49 -5.60 -8.50
CA ILE A 358 4.44 -4.60 -8.38
C ILE A 358 4.32 -4.24 -6.90
N THR A 359 4.64 -3.00 -6.58
CA THR A 359 4.50 -2.42 -5.24
C THR A 359 3.65 -1.16 -5.31
N ALA A 360 2.86 -0.89 -4.29
CA ALA A 360 2.27 0.44 -4.12
C ALA A 360 3.34 1.42 -3.62
N ASN A 361 3.25 2.70 -4.02
CA ASN A 361 4.11 3.76 -3.49
C ASN A 361 4.09 3.78 -1.93
N GLN A 362 5.23 4.01 -1.29
CA GLN A 362 5.37 4.07 0.18
C GLN A 362 4.53 5.17 0.84
N GLU A 363 4.15 6.21 0.09
CA GLU A 363 3.29 7.32 0.53
C GLU A 363 1.78 7.02 0.36
N CYS A 364 1.41 5.87 -0.21
CA CYS A 364 0.02 5.45 -0.40
C CYS A 364 -0.60 4.96 0.93
N TYR A 365 -1.64 5.66 1.40
CA TYR A 365 -2.43 5.27 2.58
C TYR A 365 -3.67 4.43 2.24
N SER A 366 -4.08 4.38 0.97
CA SER A 366 -5.22 3.58 0.51
C SER A 366 -4.79 2.25 -0.10
N TYR A 367 -5.77 1.43 -0.47
CA TYR A 367 -5.53 0.16 -1.16
C TYR A 367 -5.87 0.30 -2.64
N LEU A 368 -5.04 -0.30 -3.49
CA LEU A 368 -5.36 -0.47 -4.91
C LEU A 368 -6.32 -1.65 -5.05
N GLN A 369 -7.35 -1.52 -5.88
CA GLN A 369 -8.22 -2.63 -6.26
C GLN A 369 -8.20 -2.84 -7.77
N ASN A 370 -8.67 -4.02 -8.18
CA ASN A 370 -8.76 -4.42 -9.58
C ASN A 370 -7.43 -4.26 -10.32
N VAL A 371 -6.32 -4.51 -9.63
CA VAL A 371 -4.99 -4.41 -10.24
C VAL A 371 -4.84 -5.53 -11.26
N LYS A 372 -4.62 -5.16 -12.51
CA LYS A 372 -4.47 -6.07 -13.64
C LYS A 372 -3.18 -5.78 -14.39
N VAL A 373 -2.47 -6.84 -14.75
CA VAL A 373 -1.29 -6.80 -15.61
C VAL A 373 -1.66 -7.42 -16.95
N TYR A 374 -1.57 -6.65 -18.03
CA TYR A 374 -1.77 -7.13 -19.38
C TYR A 374 -0.40 -7.38 -19.99
N LEU A 375 -0.18 -8.59 -20.49
CA LEU A 375 1.04 -8.99 -21.15
C LEU A 375 0.72 -9.34 -22.60
N GLN A 376 1.37 -8.65 -23.52
CA GLN A 376 1.29 -8.91 -24.96
C GLN A 376 2.70 -9.20 -25.50
N PRO A 377 3.10 -10.47 -25.55
CA PRO A 377 4.35 -10.86 -26.18
C PRO A 377 4.24 -10.82 -27.70
N GLU A 378 5.34 -10.52 -28.38
CA GLU A 378 5.45 -10.62 -29.83
C GLU A 378 5.19 -12.03 -30.37
N LEU A 379 4.88 -12.10 -31.68
CA LEU A 379 4.49 -13.35 -32.36
C LEU A 379 5.51 -14.49 -32.24
N LEU A 380 6.79 -14.19 -32.07
CA LEU A 380 7.86 -15.20 -31.97
C LEU A 380 7.96 -15.86 -30.59
N LEU A 381 7.29 -15.30 -29.58
CA LEU A 381 7.29 -15.82 -28.22
C LEU A 381 6.09 -16.74 -28.00
N THR A 382 6.33 -17.79 -27.22
CA THR A 382 5.31 -18.74 -26.75
C THR A 382 5.42 -18.88 -25.25
N LEU A 383 4.30 -18.78 -24.54
CA LEU A 383 4.30 -18.90 -23.08
C LEU A 383 4.72 -20.32 -22.68
N LYS A 384 5.76 -20.43 -21.86
CA LYS A 384 6.16 -21.69 -21.21
C LYS A 384 5.39 -21.87 -19.91
N THR A 385 5.54 -20.94 -18.96
CA THR A 385 4.87 -21.01 -17.65
C THR A 385 4.88 -19.67 -16.91
N PHE A 386 3.99 -19.56 -15.92
CA PHE A 386 4.11 -18.59 -14.84
C PHE A 386 4.84 -19.23 -13.65
N VAL A 387 5.58 -18.43 -12.90
CA VAL A 387 6.20 -18.82 -11.62
C VAL A 387 5.75 -17.80 -10.57
N TRP A 388 5.06 -18.29 -9.55
CA TRP A 388 4.45 -17.46 -8.53
C TRP A 388 5.40 -17.34 -7.34
N ASN A 389 5.87 -16.12 -7.05
CA ASN A 389 6.78 -15.89 -5.92
C ASN A 389 6.04 -15.44 -4.66
N ASN A 390 4.76 -15.07 -4.77
CA ASN A 390 3.85 -14.76 -3.65
C ASN A 390 2.80 -15.86 -3.50
N SER A 391 2.41 -16.19 -2.26
CA SER A 391 1.45 -17.26 -1.94
C SER A 391 0.00 -16.92 -2.34
N SER A 392 -0.32 -15.66 -2.63
CA SER A 392 -1.68 -15.20 -2.98
C SER A 392 -2.03 -15.27 -4.46
N LEU A 393 -1.07 -15.53 -5.36
CA LEU A 393 -1.29 -15.63 -6.81
C LEU A 393 -1.07 -17.06 -7.30
N ASN A 394 -1.90 -17.50 -8.23
CA ASN A 394 -1.77 -18.79 -8.90
C ASN A 394 -2.38 -18.74 -10.31
N ASP A 395 -2.41 -19.89 -11.00
CA ASP A 395 -2.88 -19.97 -12.39
C ASP A 395 -4.35 -19.55 -12.58
N SER A 396 -5.20 -19.62 -11.54
CA SER A 396 -6.59 -19.16 -11.60
C SER A 396 -6.71 -17.63 -11.74
N ASN A 397 -5.65 -16.88 -11.39
CA ASN A 397 -5.59 -15.44 -11.56
C ASN A 397 -5.32 -15.03 -13.02
N VAL A 398 -5.02 -15.97 -13.92
CA VAL A 398 -4.61 -15.68 -15.30
C VAL A 398 -5.77 -15.92 -16.28
N GLN A 399 -6.16 -14.87 -17.00
CA GLN A 399 -7.04 -14.97 -18.15
C GLN A 399 -6.22 -14.98 -19.44
N ARG A 400 -6.50 -15.94 -20.33
CA ARG A 400 -5.78 -16.14 -21.59
C ARG A 400 -6.65 -15.73 -22.77
N ASN A 401 -6.21 -14.74 -23.54
CA ASN A 401 -6.88 -14.25 -24.75
C ASN A 401 -5.92 -14.41 -25.94
N GLY A 402 -5.88 -15.60 -26.52
CA GLY A 402 -4.89 -15.93 -27.56
C GLY A 402 -3.46 -15.93 -27.00
N LYS A 403 -2.57 -15.11 -27.59
CA LYS A 403 -1.20 -14.91 -27.10
C LYS A 403 -1.08 -13.85 -26.00
N SER A 404 -2.17 -13.12 -25.68
CA SER A 404 -2.18 -12.12 -24.63
C SER A 404 -2.70 -12.69 -23.31
N PHE A 405 -2.17 -12.16 -22.20
CA PHE A 405 -2.49 -12.63 -20.86
C PHE A 405 -2.93 -11.45 -19.99
N ILE A 406 -3.93 -11.68 -19.14
CA ILE A 406 -4.33 -10.75 -18.09
C ILE A 406 -4.13 -11.44 -16.75
N VAL A 407 -3.21 -10.94 -15.94
CA VAL A 407 -3.00 -11.42 -14.56
C VAL A 407 -3.79 -10.52 -13.63
N ASN A 408 -4.82 -11.08 -12.98
CA ASN A 408 -5.64 -10.37 -12.00
C ASN A 408 -5.00 -10.47 -10.61
N VAL A 409 -4.33 -9.40 -10.20
CA VAL A 409 -3.63 -9.29 -8.92
C VAL A 409 -4.61 -8.96 -7.77
N GLY A 410 -5.78 -8.38 -8.09
CA GLY A 410 -6.80 -8.07 -7.10
C GLY A 410 -6.44 -6.82 -6.29
N LYS A 411 -6.19 -6.98 -4.98
CA LYS A 411 -5.97 -5.88 -4.02
C LYS A 411 -4.50 -5.77 -3.61
N LEU A 412 -3.93 -4.57 -3.66
CA LEU A 412 -2.58 -4.27 -3.15
C LEU A 412 -2.66 -3.20 -2.05
N THR A 413 -1.80 -3.33 -1.04
CA THR A 413 -1.70 -2.39 0.10
C THR A 413 -0.24 -1.99 0.33
N ARG A 414 0.02 -1.02 1.20
CA ARG A 414 1.37 -0.53 1.52
C ARG A 414 2.39 -1.61 1.92
N LYS A 415 1.93 -2.76 2.45
CA LYS A 415 2.77 -3.91 2.85
C LYS A 415 2.67 -5.10 1.90
N LEU A 416 1.69 -5.10 1.00
CA LEU A 416 1.45 -6.18 0.05
C LEU A 416 2.06 -5.82 -1.29
N TYR A 417 2.90 -6.71 -1.81
CA TYR A 417 3.55 -6.57 -3.11
C TYR A 417 3.32 -7.84 -3.91
N ALA A 418 3.14 -7.71 -5.22
CA ALA A 418 2.95 -8.85 -6.10
C ALA A 418 4.23 -9.08 -6.90
N VAL A 419 4.80 -10.28 -6.74
CA VAL A 419 5.97 -10.73 -7.50
C VAL A 419 5.65 -12.05 -8.17
N PHE A 420 5.84 -12.08 -9.48
CA PHE A 420 5.77 -13.30 -10.26
C PHE A 420 6.70 -13.19 -11.46
N SER A 421 7.08 -14.35 -12.00
CA SER A 421 7.88 -14.43 -13.22
C SER A 421 7.07 -15.07 -14.33
N VAL A 422 7.29 -14.62 -15.55
CA VAL A 422 6.68 -15.19 -16.76
C VAL A 422 7.79 -15.67 -17.67
N ILE A 423 7.73 -16.94 -18.06
CA ILE A 423 8.75 -17.57 -18.89
C ILE A 423 8.17 -17.80 -20.28
N PHE A 424 8.86 -17.29 -21.30
CA PHE A 424 8.52 -17.49 -22.70
C PHE A 424 9.61 -18.28 -23.41
N ASN A 425 9.23 -19.24 -24.26
CA ASN A 425 10.12 -19.86 -25.23
C ASN A 425 10.11 -19.03 -26.52
N TYR A 426 11.24 -18.98 -27.21
CA TYR A 426 11.31 -18.55 -28.61
C TYR A 426 11.84 -19.68 -29.48
N ASP A 427 11.38 -19.75 -30.72
CA ASP A 427 11.74 -20.82 -31.65
C ASP A 427 13.20 -20.67 -32.12
N GLU A 428 13.91 -21.80 -32.29
CA GLU A 428 15.31 -21.85 -32.74
C GLU A 428 15.47 -21.37 -34.20
N SER A 429 14.35 -21.18 -34.92
CA SER A 429 14.30 -20.71 -36.31
C SER A 429 14.45 -19.17 -36.48
N VAL A 430 14.61 -18.41 -35.39
CA VAL A 430 14.81 -16.96 -35.45
C VAL A 430 16.08 -16.64 -36.28
N PRO A 431 15.99 -15.86 -37.37
CA PRO A 431 17.10 -15.65 -38.28
C PRO A 431 18.32 -15.07 -37.56
N TYR A 432 19.51 -15.50 -37.97
CA TYR A 432 20.86 -15.12 -37.52
C TYR A 432 21.22 -13.61 -37.50
N LYS A 433 20.24 -12.70 -37.59
CA LYS A 433 20.41 -11.26 -37.41
C LYS A 433 19.79 -10.84 -36.09
N LYS A 434 20.49 -9.98 -35.34
CA LYS A 434 20.05 -9.31 -34.10
C LYS A 434 18.58 -8.90 -34.19
N SER A 435 17.69 -9.79 -33.77
CA SER A 435 16.25 -9.57 -33.78
C SER A 435 15.89 -9.18 -32.36
N ASN A 436 15.26 -8.03 -32.20
CA ASN A 436 14.71 -7.64 -30.91
C ASN A 436 13.32 -8.25 -30.82
N VAL A 437 13.01 -8.90 -29.69
CA VAL A 437 11.63 -9.25 -29.35
C VAL A 437 11.10 -8.25 -28.34
N SER A 438 9.81 -7.94 -28.43
CA SER A 438 9.16 -7.07 -27.47
C SER A 438 8.05 -7.77 -26.69
N ILE A 439 7.93 -7.35 -25.44
CA ILE A 439 6.80 -7.68 -24.56
C ILE A 439 6.23 -6.35 -24.10
N ILE A 440 4.97 -6.10 -24.44
CA ILE A 440 4.23 -4.94 -23.92
C ILE A 440 3.58 -5.38 -22.62
N ALA A 441 3.92 -4.68 -21.54
CA ALA A 441 3.31 -4.86 -20.24
C ALA A 441 2.53 -3.60 -19.88
N ASP A 442 1.20 -3.72 -19.81
CA ASP A 442 0.33 -2.65 -19.33
C ASP A 442 -0.15 -2.99 -17.93
N LEU A 443 -0.22 -1.98 -17.08
CA LEU A 443 -0.89 -2.09 -15.79
C LEU A 443 -2.12 -1.20 -15.79
N SER A 444 -3.23 -1.75 -15.30
CA SER A 444 -4.42 -0.97 -14.97
C SER A 444 -4.82 -1.23 -13.52
N TRP A 445 -5.15 -0.18 -12.80
CA TRP A 445 -5.71 -0.29 -11.46
C TRP A 445 -6.72 0.80 -11.20
N ASN A 446 -7.53 0.53 -10.17
CA ASN A 446 -8.40 1.51 -9.57
C ASN A 446 -7.80 1.84 -8.22
N TYR A 447 -7.47 3.10 -7.98
CA TYR A 447 -7.19 3.56 -6.63
C TYR A 447 -8.48 4.14 -6.05
N PHE A 448 -8.75 3.80 -4.80
CA PHE A 448 -9.92 4.30 -4.09
C PHE A 448 -9.46 5.34 -3.07
N CYS A 449 -10.05 6.52 -3.22
CA CYS A 449 -9.99 7.60 -2.26
C CYS A 449 -11.44 7.86 -1.91
N GLU A 450 -11.84 7.48 -0.71
CA GLU A 450 -13.24 7.53 -0.29
C GLU A 450 -13.66 8.96 0.05
N ASP A 451 -13.72 9.80 -0.98
CA ASP A 451 -14.55 10.99 -0.96
C ASP A 451 -15.99 10.58 -1.25
N SER A 452 -16.96 11.18 -0.57
CA SER A 452 -18.40 10.83 -0.68
C SER A 452 -19.01 11.13 -2.06
N ILE A 453 -18.18 11.58 -3.01
CA ILE A 453 -18.46 11.65 -4.44
C ILE A 453 -17.44 10.77 -5.15
N ILE A 454 -17.86 9.55 -5.48
CA ILE A 454 -17.11 8.51 -6.20
C ILE A 454 -16.30 9.13 -7.36
N LYS A 455 -14.98 9.25 -7.21
CA LYS A 455 -14.03 9.46 -8.30
C LYS A 455 -13.16 8.21 -8.43
N VAL A 456 -13.71 7.15 -9.04
CA VAL A 456 -12.89 6.04 -9.53
C VAL A 456 -12.03 6.59 -10.66
N LYS A 457 -10.75 6.81 -10.39
CA LYS A 457 -9.80 7.21 -11.44
C LYS A 457 -9.01 5.99 -11.85
N ASN A 458 -9.31 5.51 -13.06
CA ASN A 458 -8.54 4.44 -13.68
C ASN A 458 -7.21 5.02 -14.13
N GLN A 459 -6.11 4.43 -13.68
CA GLN A 459 -4.79 4.75 -14.20
C GLN A 459 -4.28 3.58 -15.03
N LYS A 460 -3.67 3.93 -16.16
CA LYS A 460 -3.03 2.97 -17.05
C LYS A 460 -1.58 3.39 -17.26
N VAL A 461 -0.64 2.52 -16.92
CA VAL A 461 0.78 2.70 -17.22
C VAL A 461 1.18 1.66 -18.25
N LEU A 462 1.76 2.13 -19.36
CA LEU A 462 2.22 1.29 -20.47
C LEU A 462 3.74 1.23 -20.42
N SER A 463 4.29 0.02 -20.30
CA SER A 463 5.73 -0.24 -20.33
C SER A 463 6.07 -1.21 -21.45
N ALA A 464 6.73 -0.71 -22.49
CA ALA A 464 7.22 -1.54 -23.58
C ALA A 464 8.66 -1.99 -23.30
N LEU A 465 8.88 -3.31 -23.21
CA LEU A 465 10.20 -3.89 -23.02
C LEU A 465 10.71 -4.43 -24.36
N LYS A 466 11.83 -3.90 -24.84
CA LYS A 466 12.54 -4.43 -26.02
C LYS A 466 13.77 -5.19 -25.55
N TYR A 467 13.88 -6.45 -25.94
CA TYR A 467 15.02 -7.30 -25.57
C TYR A 467 15.75 -7.81 -26.82
N PRO A 468 17.08 -7.64 -26.91
CA PRO A 468 17.88 -8.20 -27.99
C PRO A 468 18.08 -9.71 -27.78
N LEU A 469 17.68 -10.54 -28.74
CA LEU A 469 17.97 -11.97 -28.69
C LEU A 469 19.46 -12.22 -28.93
N SER A 470 20.10 -12.97 -28.02
CA SER A 470 21.47 -13.46 -28.18
C SER A 470 21.47 -14.88 -28.74
N THR A 471 22.51 -15.23 -29.50
CA THR A 471 22.68 -16.57 -30.08
C THR A 471 22.92 -17.62 -29.00
N VAL A 472 22.05 -18.63 -28.92
CA VAL A 472 22.22 -19.80 -28.04
C VAL A 472 23.21 -20.76 -28.71
N ASN A 473 24.47 -20.75 -28.28
CA ASN A 473 25.44 -21.77 -28.68
C ASN A 473 25.29 -22.98 -27.74
N LYS A 474 24.68 -24.07 -28.22
CA LYS A 474 24.71 -25.39 -27.55
C LYS A 474 26.15 -25.92 -27.61
N ILE A 475 26.84 -26.00 -26.46
CA ILE A 475 28.17 -26.62 -26.35
C ILE A 475 28.01 -28.06 -25.82
N ASN A 476 28.52 -29.04 -26.57
CA ASN A 476 28.62 -30.43 -26.12
C ASN A 476 29.85 -30.63 -25.24
N GLN A 477 29.65 -31.08 -23.99
CA GLN A 477 30.74 -31.41 -23.05
C GLN A 477 31.37 -32.77 -23.38
N ILE A 478 32.70 -32.84 -23.49
CA ILE A 478 33.45 -34.11 -23.67
C ILE A 478 34.21 -34.44 -22.39
N TRP A 479 33.94 -35.61 -21.82
CA TRP A 479 34.57 -36.14 -20.60
C TRP A 479 35.77 -37.04 -20.94
N LYS A 480 36.90 -36.91 -20.23
CA LYS A 480 38.00 -37.89 -20.26
C LYS A 480 38.42 -38.24 -18.83
N TYR A 481 38.30 -39.52 -18.46
CA TYR A 481 38.67 -40.06 -17.14
C TYR A 481 39.94 -40.90 -17.24
N LYS A 482 40.90 -40.72 -16.32
CA LYS A 482 42.04 -41.64 -16.12
C LYS A 482 42.26 -41.84 -14.60
N GLN A 483 42.59 -43.08 -14.22
CA GLN A 483 42.54 -43.66 -12.87
C GLN A 483 43.39 -43.01 -11.74
N SER A 484 44.01 -41.85 -11.93
CA SER A 484 44.77 -41.16 -10.86
C SER A 484 44.67 -39.62 -10.87
N SER A 485 43.83 -39.04 -11.74
CA SER A 485 43.52 -37.62 -11.75
C SER A 485 42.15 -37.35 -12.34
N THR A 486 41.37 -36.47 -11.71
CA THR A 486 40.12 -35.95 -12.29
C THR A 486 40.44 -34.69 -13.07
N SER A 487 40.17 -34.73 -14.38
CA SER A 487 40.31 -33.56 -15.24
C SER A 487 38.98 -33.18 -15.86
N LEU A 488 38.54 -31.95 -15.62
CA LEU A 488 37.37 -31.37 -16.25
C LEU A 488 37.82 -30.37 -17.31
N LEU A 489 37.38 -30.58 -18.55
CA LEU A 489 37.73 -29.71 -19.67
C LEU A 489 36.52 -28.89 -20.11
N SER A 490 36.70 -27.59 -20.22
CA SER A 490 35.79 -26.65 -20.87
C SER A 490 36.50 -25.98 -22.05
N GLU A 491 35.82 -25.10 -22.79
CA GLU A 491 36.44 -24.36 -23.89
C GLU A 491 37.48 -23.33 -23.41
N THR A 492 37.30 -22.79 -22.20
CA THR A 492 38.14 -21.72 -21.63
C THR A 492 39.16 -22.25 -20.62
N TYR A 493 38.76 -23.25 -19.82
CA TYR A 493 39.54 -23.71 -18.69
C TYR A 493 39.63 -25.25 -18.63
N GLN A 494 40.81 -25.72 -18.21
CA GLN A 494 41.09 -27.09 -17.81
C GLN A 494 41.28 -27.14 -16.30
N PHE A 495 40.47 -27.93 -15.60
CA PHE A 495 40.64 -28.20 -14.17
C PHE A 495 41.28 -29.56 -14.02
N VAL A 496 42.24 -29.65 -13.12
CA VAL A 496 42.93 -30.91 -12.82
C VAL A 496 43.06 -31.03 -11.32
N CYS A 497 42.56 -32.14 -10.78
CA CYS A 497 42.79 -32.59 -9.41
C CYS A 497 43.60 -33.88 -9.45
N GLN A 498 44.70 -33.92 -8.72
CA GLN A 498 45.63 -35.05 -8.68
C GLN A 498 46.19 -35.26 -7.27
N THR A 499 46.69 -36.46 -6.98
CA THR A 499 47.37 -36.74 -5.70
C THR A 499 48.58 -35.83 -5.51
N MET A 500 48.66 -35.17 -4.34
CA MET A 500 49.72 -34.23 -3.97
C MET A 500 51.11 -34.86 -4.09
N GLN A 501 51.90 -34.41 -5.06
CA GLN A 501 53.32 -34.75 -5.16
C GLN A 501 54.15 -33.73 -4.36
N LYS A 502 55.28 -34.15 -3.75
CA LYS A 502 56.10 -33.29 -2.89
C LYS A 502 56.46 -31.97 -3.62
N ARG A 503 56.05 -30.84 -3.04
CA ARG A 503 56.17 -29.42 -3.47
C ARG A 503 54.93 -28.75 -4.09
N GLN A 504 53.81 -29.43 -4.33
CA GLN A 504 52.54 -28.76 -4.68
C GLN A 504 51.82 -28.24 -3.43
N SER A 505 51.20 -27.06 -3.50
CA SER A 505 50.50 -26.42 -2.37
C SER A 505 49.06 -26.93 -2.20
N THR A 506 48.40 -27.33 -3.28
CA THR A 506 47.00 -27.81 -3.28
C THR A 506 46.80 -28.91 -4.32
N PRO A 507 45.84 -29.84 -4.11
CA PRO A 507 45.63 -31.00 -4.98
C PRO A 507 44.93 -30.64 -6.31
N CYS A 508 44.29 -29.46 -6.39
CA CYS A 508 43.51 -29.03 -7.55
C CYS A 508 43.98 -27.69 -8.10
N TYR A 509 44.06 -27.57 -9.42
CA TYR A 509 44.36 -26.31 -10.10
C TYR A 509 43.50 -26.10 -11.34
N GLN A 510 43.32 -24.82 -11.69
CA GLN A 510 42.70 -24.33 -12.89
C GLN A 510 43.79 -23.86 -13.86
N ARG A 511 43.74 -24.33 -15.09
CA ARG A 511 44.58 -23.87 -16.20
C ARG A 511 43.71 -23.21 -17.25
N GLU A 512 44.03 -22.00 -17.64
CA GLU A 512 43.40 -21.37 -18.81
C GLU A 512 44.01 -21.92 -20.09
N ILE A 513 43.17 -22.36 -21.04
CA ILE A 513 43.63 -23.11 -22.22
C ILE A 513 44.35 -22.18 -23.20
N SER A 514 43.82 -20.97 -23.40
CA SER A 514 44.37 -19.99 -24.34
C SER A 514 45.73 -19.44 -23.92
N SER A 515 45.90 -19.16 -22.63
CA SER A 515 47.11 -18.51 -22.08
C SER A 515 48.08 -19.50 -21.44
N GLY A 516 47.62 -20.70 -21.09
CA GLY A 516 48.39 -21.69 -20.34
C GLY A 516 48.58 -21.36 -18.85
N VAL A 517 48.06 -20.23 -18.37
CA VAL A 517 48.24 -19.77 -16.99
C VAL A 517 47.58 -20.73 -15.99
N ILE A 518 48.34 -21.12 -14.96
CA ILE A 518 47.89 -22.04 -13.91
C ILE A 518 47.61 -21.26 -12.63
N ASN A 519 46.45 -21.53 -12.03
CA ASN A 519 46.02 -20.98 -10.76
C ASN A 519 45.56 -22.10 -9.82
N PHE A 520 46.16 -22.17 -8.64
CA PHE A 520 45.82 -23.18 -7.64
C PHE A 520 44.49 -22.85 -6.94
N LEU A 521 43.64 -23.87 -6.78
CA LEU A 521 42.41 -23.75 -6.00
C LEU A 521 42.72 -23.88 -4.50
N PRO A 522 41.84 -23.47 -3.58
CA PRO A 522 42.08 -23.63 -2.14
C PRO A 522 42.34 -25.08 -1.73
N ILE A 523 43.22 -25.29 -0.74
CA ILE A 523 43.70 -26.62 -0.30
C ILE A 523 42.57 -27.58 0.13
N GLN A 524 41.43 -27.02 0.51
CA GLN A 524 40.26 -27.77 0.95
C GLN A 524 39.54 -28.45 -0.21
N VAL A 525 39.73 -28.02 -1.45
CA VAL A 525 39.08 -28.57 -2.65
C VAL A 525 39.82 -29.82 -3.08
N MET A 526 39.14 -30.97 -3.08
CA MET A 526 39.73 -32.27 -3.40
C MET A 526 39.36 -32.79 -4.79
N GLU A 527 38.17 -32.43 -5.26
CA GLU A 527 37.67 -32.89 -6.55
C GLU A 527 36.77 -31.81 -7.17
N VAL A 528 36.85 -31.68 -8.49
CA VAL A 528 35.93 -30.86 -9.29
C VAL A 528 35.21 -31.79 -10.25
N PHE A 529 33.89 -31.88 -10.13
CA PHE A 529 33.06 -32.77 -10.93
C PHE A 529 32.09 -32.03 -11.84
N GLY A 530 32.07 -30.69 -11.84
CA GLY A 530 31.13 -29.95 -12.66
C GLY A 530 31.57 -28.54 -13.01
N TYR A 531 31.16 -28.07 -14.19
CA TYR A 531 31.26 -26.67 -14.61
C TYR A 531 29.98 -26.21 -15.27
N ASN A 532 29.52 -25.02 -14.87
CA ASN A 532 28.51 -24.26 -15.57
C ASN A 532 29.16 -23.06 -16.27
N ALA A 533 29.32 -23.16 -17.59
CA ALA A 533 29.90 -22.10 -18.42
C ALA A 533 29.10 -20.80 -18.39
N ASN A 534 27.78 -20.88 -18.14
CA ASN A 534 26.90 -19.71 -18.14
C ASN A 534 27.03 -18.87 -16.87
N THR A 535 27.28 -19.51 -15.73
CA THR A 535 27.48 -18.82 -14.44
C THR A 535 28.95 -18.68 -14.08
N THR A 536 29.85 -19.30 -14.86
CA THR A 536 31.27 -19.48 -14.54
C THR A 536 31.51 -20.22 -13.20
N LEU A 537 30.51 -20.94 -12.69
CA LEU A 537 30.64 -21.69 -11.43
C LEU A 537 31.07 -23.13 -11.69
N PHE A 538 32.02 -23.61 -10.90
CA PHE A 538 32.43 -25.01 -10.84
C PHE A 538 31.91 -25.66 -9.56
N TYR A 539 31.65 -26.96 -9.62
CA TYR A 539 31.11 -27.76 -8.54
C TYR A 539 32.09 -28.86 -8.17
N GLY A 540 32.26 -29.08 -6.86
CA GLY A 540 33.27 -29.97 -6.33
C GLY A 540 32.99 -30.44 -4.91
N PHE A 541 33.96 -31.15 -4.36
CA PHE A 541 33.95 -31.62 -2.98
C PHE A 541 35.16 -31.11 -2.21
N THR A 542 34.96 -30.91 -0.91
CA THR A 542 36.07 -30.67 0.01
C THR A 542 36.64 -31.96 0.61
N THR A 543 37.74 -31.86 1.34
CA THR A 543 38.32 -32.95 2.17
C THR A 543 37.33 -33.60 3.13
N ASN A 544 36.27 -32.88 3.51
CA ASN A 544 35.26 -33.35 4.46
C ASN A 544 33.97 -33.81 3.74
N ASN A 545 34.03 -34.10 2.44
CA ASN A 545 32.89 -34.47 1.60
C ASN A 545 31.75 -33.44 1.53
N ASN A 546 32.04 -32.16 1.81
CA ASN A 546 31.05 -31.10 1.62
C ASN A 546 30.97 -30.71 0.14
N PHE A 547 29.75 -30.56 -0.37
CA PHE A 547 29.51 -30.01 -1.71
C PHE A 547 29.85 -28.53 -1.71
N ILE A 548 30.55 -28.09 -2.74
CA ILE A 548 30.91 -26.70 -2.92
C ILE A 548 30.60 -26.22 -4.33
N GLU A 549 30.26 -24.94 -4.43
CA GLU A 549 30.33 -24.17 -5.68
C GLU A 549 31.47 -23.17 -5.59
N ILE A 550 32.20 -22.96 -6.67
CA ILE A 550 33.35 -22.05 -6.76
C ILE A 550 33.20 -21.20 -8.02
N ASP A 551 33.28 -19.89 -7.87
CA ASP A 551 33.35 -18.95 -8.99
C ASP A 551 34.74 -19.00 -9.64
N ALA A 552 34.80 -19.23 -10.96
CA ALA A 552 36.03 -19.33 -11.78
C ALA A 552 37.01 -18.18 -11.56
N VAL A 553 36.46 -17.00 -11.32
CA VAL A 553 37.18 -15.72 -11.27
C VAL A 553 37.51 -15.39 -9.82
N LYS A 554 36.54 -15.52 -8.91
CA LYS A 554 36.69 -15.16 -7.49
C LYS A 554 37.35 -16.25 -6.63
N ARG A 555 37.28 -17.52 -7.06
CA ARG A 555 38.00 -18.69 -6.50
C ARG A 555 37.77 -18.94 -5.01
N LYS A 556 36.62 -18.51 -4.47
CA LYS A 556 36.20 -18.77 -3.09
C LYS A 556 35.15 -19.88 -3.06
N PRO A 557 35.39 -21.00 -2.36
CA PRO A 557 34.43 -22.07 -2.24
C PRO A 557 33.29 -21.68 -1.32
N PHE A 558 32.07 -21.92 -1.78
CA PHE A 558 30.86 -21.77 -0.98
C PHE A 558 30.22 -23.14 -0.78
N VAL A 559 30.00 -23.52 0.47
CA VAL A 559 29.39 -24.82 0.80
C VAL A 559 27.91 -24.78 0.44
N ILE A 560 27.46 -25.76 -0.33
CA ILE A 560 26.08 -25.91 -0.77
C ILE A 560 25.47 -27.20 -0.25
N THR A 561 24.14 -27.21 -0.11
CA THR A 561 23.42 -28.43 0.27
C THR A 561 23.27 -29.37 -0.92
N LYS A 562 23.13 -30.67 -0.66
CA LYS A 562 22.85 -31.68 -1.70
C LYS A 562 21.58 -31.34 -2.50
N ALA A 563 20.53 -30.87 -1.81
CA ALA A 563 19.27 -30.44 -2.45
C ALA A 563 19.46 -29.24 -3.40
N ARG A 564 20.38 -28.32 -3.08
CA ARG A 564 20.74 -27.22 -3.98
C ARG A 564 21.56 -27.71 -5.17
N CYS A 565 22.52 -28.60 -4.96
CA CYS A 565 23.31 -29.20 -6.04
C CYS A 565 22.40 -29.98 -7.01
N LEU A 566 21.45 -30.80 -6.53
CA LEU A 566 20.54 -31.55 -7.41
C LEU A 566 19.66 -30.70 -8.34
N LYS A 567 19.47 -29.41 -8.05
CA LYS A 567 18.77 -28.46 -8.94
C LYS A 567 19.66 -27.91 -10.07
N VAL A 568 20.95 -28.25 -10.06
CA VAL A 568 21.92 -27.88 -11.09
C VAL A 568 22.12 -29.08 -12.02
N PRO A 569 21.86 -28.95 -13.33
CA PRO A 569 21.92 -30.09 -14.27
C PRO A 569 23.26 -30.84 -14.27
N VAL A 570 24.36 -30.13 -14.02
CA VAL A 570 25.72 -30.72 -13.97
C VAL A 570 25.92 -31.57 -12.71
N CYS A 571 25.39 -31.14 -11.57
CA CYS A 571 25.37 -31.91 -10.32
C CYS A 571 24.46 -33.13 -10.44
N GLU A 572 23.25 -32.96 -11.00
CA GLU A 572 22.28 -34.04 -11.18
C GLU A 572 22.89 -35.23 -11.93
N ARG A 573 23.57 -34.95 -13.05
CA ARG A 573 24.29 -35.95 -13.86
C ARG A 573 25.38 -36.71 -13.10
N PHE A 574 25.98 -36.08 -12.09
CA PHE A 574 26.98 -36.74 -11.24
C PHE A 574 26.33 -37.76 -10.31
N PHE A 575 25.20 -37.44 -9.69
CA PHE A 575 24.49 -38.34 -8.78
C PHE A 575 23.73 -39.48 -9.46
N THR A 576 23.44 -39.35 -10.76
CA THR A 576 22.75 -40.38 -11.54
C THR A 576 23.70 -41.42 -12.16
N ARG A 577 25.02 -41.26 -12.02
CA ARG A 577 26.00 -42.28 -12.44
C ARG A 577 26.08 -43.38 -11.37
N LYS A 578 25.79 -44.63 -11.75
CA LYS A 578 26.03 -45.82 -10.93
C LYS A 578 27.52 -46.12 -10.81
#